data_AF-A0A4U0NB24-F1
#
_entry.id   AF-A0A4U0NB24-F1
#
_cell.length_a   1.000
_cell.length_b   1.000
_cell.length_c   1.000
_cell.angle_alpha   90.00
_cell.angle_beta   90.00
_cell.angle_gamma   90.00
#
_symmetry.space_group_name_H-M   'P 1'
#
loop_
_entity.id
_entity.type
_entity.pdbx_description
1 polymer ?
#
loop_
_entity_poly.entity_id
_entity_poly.type
_entity_poly.pdbx_seq_one_letter_code
_entity_poly.pdbx_strand_id
1 'polypeptide(L)'
;MTGLVAELKQFDGIGLSRMASHGKACCHAVRHGVFARLTQYTDMGAALAAVPALIRWGPMRWPAHWCELAHQDELRGDCGVHADVAASLLTREAIAHSRGRAAVLTAPLAPAHWRASWNEAQASDAWIGRTVVHHEVLRVGNRWWDPSEARWFAGAGVHLASGRVLALREEDGPWQFDPAAQAPSHGGP
;
A
#
# COMPACT_ATOMS: atom_id res chain seq x y z
N MET A 1 22.49 -7.89 4.94
CA MET A 1 21.61 -8.44 3.89
C MET A 1 20.72 -9.59 4.36
N THR A 2 21.18 -10.51 5.24
CA THR A 2 20.40 -11.70 5.67
C THR A 2 19.05 -11.37 6.33
N GLY A 3 18.97 -10.27 7.08
CA GLY A 3 17.72 -9.82 7.72
C GLY A 3 16.65 -9.37 6.72
N LEU A 4 17.00 -8.49 5.79
CA LEU A 4 16.07 -8.01 4.76
C LEU A 4 15.55 -9.15 3.89
N VAL A 5 16.42 -10.07 3.46
CA VAL A 5 16.00 -11.22 2.64
C VAL A 5 14.99 -12.11 3.36
N ALA A 6 15.13 -12.30 4.68
CA ALA A 6 14.17 -13.06 5.46
C ALA A 6 12.81 -12.35 5.55
N GLU A 7 12.81 -11.03 5.73
CA GLU A 7 11.57 -10.22 5.75
C GLU A 7 10.90 -10.17 4.36
N LEU A 8 11.67 -10.11 3.27
CA LEU A 8 11.11 -10.20 1.91
C LEU A 8 10.46 -11.56 1.64
N LYS A 9 11.06 -12.66 2.10
CA LYS A 9 10.47 -14.00 1.99
C LYS A 9 9.15 -14.11 2.74
N GLN A 10 9.03 -13.46 3.91
CA GLN A 10 7.76 -13.34 4.61
C GLN A 10 6.72 -12.64 3.72
N PHE A 11 7.11 -11.52 3.09
CA PHE A 11 6.20 -10.76 2.23
C PHE A 11 5.85 -11.44 0.91
N ASP A 12 6.68 -12.37 0.43
CA ASP A 12 6.40 -13.14 -0.79
C ASP A 12 5.11 -13.97 -0.67
N GLY A 13 4.77 -14.40 0.55
CA GLY A 13 3.53 -15.15 0.82
C GLY A 13 2.26 -14.30 0.88
N ILE A 14 2.37 -12.97 0.78
CA ILE A 14 1.22 -12.04 0.87
C ILE A 14 0.74 -11.72 -0.54
N GLY A 15 -0.51 -12.02 -0.88
CA GLY A 15 -1.12 -11.56 -2.14
C GLY A 15 -1.39 -10.04 -2.09
N LEU A 16 -1.46 -9.36 -3.24
CA LEU A 16 -1.92 -7.96 -3.25
C LEU A 16 -3.41 -7.92 -2.92
N SER A 17 -3.78 -6.96 -2.09
CA SER A 17 -5.10 -6.91 -1.50
C SER A 17 -6.14 -6.40 -2.50
N ARG A 18 -7.28 -7.07 -2.63
CA ARG A 18 -8.34 -6.70 -3.58
C ARG A 18 -9.67 -6.63 -2.86
N MET A 19 -10.38 -5.50 -2.99
CA MET A 19 -11.67 -5.32 -2.36
C MET A 19 -12.71 -6.21 -3.02
N ALA A 20 -13.26 -7.14 -2.24
CA ALA A 20 -14.30 -8.03 -2.68
C ALA A 20 -15.68 -7.36 -2.61
N SER A 21 -16.67 -7.98 -3.27
CA SER A 21 -18.08 -7.63 -3.14
C SER A 21 -18.87 -8.90 -2.92
N HIS A 22 -19.70 -8.96 -1.89
CA HIS A 22 -20.63 -10.07 -1.68
C HIS A 22 -21.91 -9.96 -2.53
N GLY A 23 -21.91 -9.12 -3.58
CA GLY A 23 -23.02 -8.99 -4.54
C GLY A 23 -24.28 -8.31 -3.97
N LYS A 24 -24.22 -7.80 -2.73
CA LYS A 24 -25.33 -7.14 -2.04
C LYS A 24 -25.30 -5.62 -2.25
N ALA A 25 -26.46 -4.98 -2.04
CA ALA A 25 -26.63 -3.54 -2.18
C ALA A 25 -25.66 -2.72 -1.31
N CYS A 26 -25.29 -3.20 -0.11
CA CYS A 26 -24.36 -2.51 0.77
C CYS A 26 -22.97 -2.28 0.14
N CYS A 27 -22.38 -3.30 -0.50
CA CYS A 27 -21.11 -3.16 -1.22
C CYS A 27 -21.23 -2.22 -2.41
N HIS A 28 -22.32 -2.35 -3.18
CA HIS A 28 -22.54 -1.49 -4.33
C HIS A 28 -22.66 -0.01 -3.90
N ALA A 29 -23.43 0.27 -2.85
CA ALA A 29 -23.63 1.62 -2.33
C ALA A 29 -22.32 2.26 -1.86
N VAL A 30 -21.51 1.55 -1.07
CA VAL A 30 -20.22 2.09 -0.60
C VAL A 30 -19.27 2.29 -1.77
N ARG A 31 -19.11 1.30 -2.65
CA ARG A 31 -18.25 1.41 -3.84
C ARG A 31 -18.67 2.59 -4.71
N HIS A 32 -19.96 2.70 -5.02
CA HIS A 32 -20.50 3.81 -5.79
C HIS A 32 -20.23 5.15 -5.12
N GLY A 33 -20.49 5.28 -3.81
CA GLY A 33 -20.26 6.51 -3.05
C GLY A 33 -18.78 6.95 -3.04
N VAL A 34 -17.86 6.00 -2.85
CA VAL A 34 -16.41 6.24 -2.93
C VAL A 34 -16.06 6.81 -4.30
N PHE A 35 -16.45 6.12 -5.36
CA PHE A 35 -16.10 6.51 -6.70
C PHE A 35 -16.80 7.79 -7.17
N ALA A 36 -18.03 8.03 -6.76
CA ALA A 36 -18.74 9.26 -7.07
C ALA A 36 -18.03 10.49 -6.51
N ARG A 37 -17.42 10.38 -5.31
CA ARG A 37 -16.59 11.45 -4.73
C ARG A 37 -15.26 11.61 -5.47
N LEU A 38 -14.58 10.51 -5.75
CA LEU A 38 -13.27 10.55 -6.43
C LEU A 38 -13.35 11.03 -7.89
N THR A 39 -14.47 10.83 -8.58
CA THR A 39 -14.66 11.31 -9.95
C THR A 39 -15.17 12.76 -10.04
N GLN A 40 -15.30 13.47 -8.92
CA GLN A 40 -15.57 14.92 -8.93
C GLN A 40 -14.32 15.72 -9.31
N TYR A 41 -13.14 15.13 -9.17
CA TYR A 41 -11.88 15.74 -9.58
C TYR A 41 -11.73 15.66 -11.09
N THR A 42 -11.35 16.78 -11.70
CA THR A 42 -11.20 16.90 -13.17
C THR A 42 -9.85 16.38 -13.67
N ASP A 43 -8.89 16.19 -12.78
CA ASP A 43 -7.55 15.66 -13.04
C ASP A 43 -7.35 14.33 -12.31
N MET A 44 -6.73 13.36 -12.99
CA MET A 44 -6.44 12.05 -12.42
C MET A 44 -5.43 12.15 -11.27
N GLY A 45 -4.45 13.04 -11.36
CA GLY A 45 -3.50 13.27 -10.26
C GLY A 45 -4.21 13.69 -8.98
N ALA A 46 -5.16 14.62 -9.08
CA ALA A 46 -6.00 15.07 -7.98
C ALA A 46 -6.93 13.95 -7.47
N ALA A 47 -7.54 13.16 -8.36
CA ALA A 47 -8.36 12.02 -7.96
C ALA A 47 -7.55 10.96 -7.18
N LEU A 48 -6.33 10.64 -7.62
CA LEU A 48 -5.43 9.73 -6.91
C LEU A 48 -5.00 10.29 -5.55
N ALA A 49 -4.67 11.59 -5.49
CA ALA A 49 -4.27 12.23 -4.25
C ALA A 49 -5.42 12.34 -3.23
N ALA A 50 -6.67 12.32 -3.71
CA ALA A 50 -7.84 12.32 -2.85
C ALA A 50 -8.13 10.97 -2.18
N VAL A 51 -7.56 9.85 -2.67
CA VAL A 51 -7.80 8.51 -2.10
C VAL A 51 -7.49 8.45 -0.60
N PRO A 52 -6.27 8.77 -0.11
CA PRO A 52 -5.96 8.72 1.32
C PRO A 52 -6.60 9.87 2.12
N ALA A 53 -7.11 10.91 1.46
CA ALA A 53 -7.89 11.96 2.12
C ALA A 53 -9.34 11.52 2.37
N LEU A 54 -9.90 10.72 1.47
CA LEU A 54 -11.25 10.18 1.56
C LEU A 54 -11.32 8.93 2.46
N ILE A 55 -10.32 8.06 2.35
CA ILE A 55 -10.22 6.81 3.08
C ILE A 55 -9.10 6.98 4.11
N ARG A 56 -9.46 7.03 5.38
CA ARG A 56 -8.49 7.21 6.45
C ARG A 56 -7.69 5.95 6.66
N TRP A 57 -6.39 6.13 6.88
CA TRP A 57 -5.48 5.04 7.20
C TRP A 57 -5.92 4.30 8.48
N GLY A 58 -6.03 2.98 8.41
CA GLY A 58 -6.30 2.14 9.57
C GLY A 58 -6.30 0.66 9.24
N PRO A 59 -6.42 -0.19 10.27
CA PRO A 59 -6.40 -1.65 10.10
C PRO A 59 -7.59 -2.15 9.29
N MET A 60 -7.33 -3.13 8.42
CA MET A 60 -8.34 -3.84 7.65
C MET A 60 -8.19 -5.34 7.81
N ARG A 61 -9.33 -6.04 7.88
CA ARG A 61 -9.40 -7.49 7.96
C ARG A 61 -9.55 -8.06 6.56
N TRP A 62 -8.53 -8.75 6.09
CA TRP A 62 -8.54 -9.40 4.77
C TRP A 62 -8.99 -10.87 4.88
N PRO A 63 -9.78 -11.39 3.91
CA PRO A 63 -10.36 -10.68 2.76
C PRO A 63 -11.42 -9.66 3.17
N ALA A 64 -11.35 -8.45 2.61
CA ALA A 64 -12.24 -7.33 2.93
C ALA A 64 -13.23 -7.07 1.79
N HIS A 65 -14.44 -6.63 2.14
CA HIS A 65 -15.49 -6.26 1.20
C HIS A 65 -15.81 -4.77 1.27
N TRP A 66 -16.34 -4.20 0.18
CA TRP A 66 -16.60 -2.76 0.10
C TRP A 66 -17.42 -2.19 1.25
N CYS A 67 -18.37 -2.92 1.82
CA CYS A 67 -19.15 -2.39 2.95
C CYS A 67 -18.34 -2.29 4.25
N GLU A 68 -17.25 -3.04 4.37
CA GLU A 68 -16.37 -3.05 5.56
C GLU A 68 -15.46 -1.82 5.62
N LEU A 69 -15.35 -1.05 4.54
CA LEU A 69 -14.69 0.27 4.57
C LEU A 69 -15.47 1.25 5.45
N ALA A 70 -16.79 1.12 5.51
CA ALA A 70 -17.62 2.00 6.32
C ALA A 70 -17.46 1.62 7.79
N HIS A 71 -16.75 2.45 8.54
CA HIS A 71 -16.54 2.26 9.96
C HIS A 71 -17.07 3.50 10.70
N GLN A 72 -18.16 3.32 11.44
CA GLN A 72 -18.91 4.43 12.04
C GLN A 72 -19.35 5.44 10.95
N ASP A 73 -18.83 6.66 10.98
CA ASP A 73 -19.16 7.75 10.06
C ASP A 73 -18.01 8.07 9.07
N GLU A 74 -16.96 7.25 9.04
CA GLU A 74 -15.79 7.43 8.17
C GLU A 74 -15.52 6.20 7.30
N LEU A 75 -14.76 6.42 6.22
CA LEU A 75 -14.18 5.35 5.43
C LEU A 75 -12.78 5.05 5.99
N ARG A 76 -12.50 3.78 6.26
CA ARG A 76 -11.20 3.34 6.76
C ARG A 76 -10.60 2.29 5.83
N GLY A 77 -9.28 2.32 5.67
CA GLY A 77 -8.56 1.40 4.81
C GLY A 77 -7.06 1.38 5.11
N ASP A 78 -6.40 0.29 4.76
CA ASP A 78 -4.94 0.18 4.79
C ASP A 78 -4.34 0.40 3.38
N CYS A 79 -3.06 0.07 3.21
CA CYS A 79 -2.36 0.31 1.93
C CYS A 79 -2.95 -0.52 0.80
N GLY A 80 -3.47 -1.70 1.12
CA GLY A 80 -4.18 -2.56 0.18
C GLY A 80 -5.45 -1.91 -0.33
N VAL A 81 -6.25 -1.32 0.57
CA VAL A 81 -7.46 -0.57 0.17
C VAL A 81 -7.10 0.63 -0.70
N HIS A 82 -6.13 1.44 -0.29
CA HIS A 82 -5.72 2.60 -1.08
C HIS A 82 -5.20 2.22 -2.46
N ALA A 83 -4.39 1.16 -2.55
CA ALA A 83 -3.85 0.67 -3.82
C ALA A 83 -4.93 0.11 -4.74
N ASP A 84 -5.89 -0.65 -4.22
CA ASP A 84 -6.98 -1.23 -5.01
C ASP A 84 -7.95 -0.14 -5.53
N VAL A 85 -8.25 0.86 -4.70
CA VAL A 85 -9.08 2.03 -5.09
C VAL A 85 -8.36 2.87 -6.15
N ALA A 86 -7.08 3.18 -5.95
CA ALA A 86 -6.28 3.94 -6.90
C ALA A 86 -6.13 3.20 -8.25
N ALA A 87 -5.88 1.88 -8.21
CA ALA A 87 -5.83 1.05 -9.42
C ALA A 87 -7.16 1.09 -10.17
N SER A 88 -8.27 0.96 -9.44
CA SER A 88 -9.61 1.03 -10.03
C SER A 88 -9.90 2.38 -10.69
N LEU A 89 -9.39 3.50 -10.16
CA LEU A 89 -9.49 4.81 -10.83
C LEU A 89 -8.72 4.82 -12.16
N LEU A 90 -7.48 4.35 -12.16
CA LEU A 90 -6.65 4.27 -13.37
C LEU A 90 -7.27 3.35 -14.43
N THR A 91 -7.81 2.19 -14.04
CA THR A 91 -8.50 1.27 -14.94
C THR A 91 -9.69 1.95 -15.62
N ARG A 92 -10.48 2.73 -14.88
CA ARG A 92 -11.67 3.40 -15.42
C ARG A 92 -11.33 4.44 -16.49
N GLU A 93 -10.20 5.11 -16.35
CA GLU A 93 -9.70 6.07 -17.35
C GLU A 93 -8.77 5.42 -18.38
N ALA A 94 -8.74 4.09 -18.46
CA ALA A 94 -7.88 3.32 -19.38
C ALA A 94 -6.38 3.68 -19.31
N ILE A 95 -5.90 4.10 -18.14
CA ILE A 95 -4.49 4.41 -17.92
C ILE A 95 -3.75 3.10 -17.59
N ALA A 96 -2.75 2.78 -18.41
CA ALA A 96 -1.92 1.59 -18.21
C ALA A 96 -1.15 1.68 -16.88
N HIS A 97 -1.29 0.65 -16.06
CA HIS A 97 -0.63 0.53 -14.77
C HIS A 97 -0.48 -0.93 -14.36
N SER A 98 0.38 -1.17 -13.39
CA SER A 98 0.44 -2.44 -12.65
C SER A 98 0.48 -2.16 -11.16
N ARG A 99 0.08 -3.15 -10.37
CA ARG A 99 0.20 -3.09 -8.91
C ARG A 99 1.49 -3.75 -8.48
N GLY A 100 1.99 -3.32 -7.34
CA GLY A 100 3.21 -3.83 -6.78
C GLY A 100 3.28 -3.63 -5.27
N ARG A 101 4.46 -3.89 -4.73
CA ARG A 101 4.75 -3.74 -3.32
C ARG A 101 6.14 -3.16 -3.12
N ALA A 102 6.28 -2.42 -2.05
CA ALA A 102 7.53 -1.91 -1.51
C ALA A 102 7.80 -2.56 -0.15
N ALA A 103 9.09 -2.78 0.13
CA ALA A 103 9.57 -3.06 1.48
C ALA A 103 10.16 -1.75 2.03
N VAL A 104 9.50 -1.17 3.01
CA VAL A 104 9.84 0.15 3.55
C VAL A 104 10.50 -0.03 4.92
N LEU A 105 11.73 0.46 5.07
CA LEU A 105 12.41 0.59 6.35
C LEU A 105 11.80 1.75 7.14
N THR A 106 11.18 1.42 8.26
CA THR A 106 10.45 2.37 9.08
C THR A 106 11.28 2.89 10.24
N ALA A 107 10.79 3.92 10.92
CA ALA A 107 11.34 4.33 12.21
C ALA A 107 11.29 3.15 13.23
N PRO A 108 12.26 3.04 14.16
CA PRO A 108 12.43 1.84 15.00
C PRO A 108 11.19 1.39 15.80
N LEU A 109 10.33 2.32 16.23
CA LEU A 109 9.16 2.02 17.05
C LEU A 109 7.87 1.82 16.24
N ALA A 110 7.87 2.15 14.94
CA ALA A 110 6.66 2.07 14.11
C ALA A 110 6.13 0.63 13.96
N PRO A 111 6.96 -0.41 13.72
CA PRO A 111 6.45 -1.78 13.58
C PRO A 111 5.74 -2.30 14.84
N ALA A 112 6.27 -1.99 16.02
CA ALA A 112 5.67 -2.40 17.28
C ALA A 112 4.33 -1.69 17.52
N HIS A 113 4.27 -0.38 17.24
CA HIS A 113 3.05 0.40 17.36
C HIS A 113 1.95 -0.09 16.41
N TRP A 114 2.26 -0.26 15.12
CA TRP A 114 1.28 -0.75 14.15
C TRP A 114 0.81 -2.17 14.45
N ARG A 115 1.72 -3.04 14.89
CA ARG A 115 1.36 -4.40 15.30
C ARG A 115 0.36 -4.40 16.46
N ALA A 116 0.55 -3.55 17.47
CA ALA A 116 -0.40 -3.41 18.56
C ALA A 116 -1.79 -2.96 18.02
N SER A 117 -1.83 -1.93 17.18
CA SER A 117 -3.08 -1.41 16.61
C SER A 117 -3.80 -2.42 15.69
N TRP A 118 -3.06 -3.20 14.89
CA TRP A 118 -3.66 -4.24 14.04
C TRP A 118 -4.18 -5.41 14.87
N ASN A 119 -3.44 -5.83 15.89
CA ASN A 119 -3.87 -6.90 16.78
C ASN A 119 -5.14 -6.51 17.58
N GLU A 120 -5.22 -5.27 18.06
CA GLU A 120 -6.42 -4.74 18.73
C GLU A 120 -7.65 -4.80 17.80
N ALA A 121 -7.47 -4.48 16.52
CA ALA A 121 -8.51 -4.56 15.50
C ALA A 121 -8.76 -5.98 14.96
N GLN A 122 -8.09 -7.01 15.50
CA GLN A 122 -8.14 -8.39 15.01
C GLN A 122 -7.80 -8.51 13.51
N ALA A 123 -6.92 -7.64 13.02
CA ALA A 123 -6.40 -7.63 11.67
C ALA A 123 -5.02 -8.30 11.63
N SER A 124 -4.67 -8.89 10.48
CA SER A 124 -3.38 -9.56 10.31
C SER A 124 -2.23 -8.56 10.33
N ASP A 125 -1.20 -8.83 11.12
CA ASP A 125 0.04 -8.04 11.19
C ASP A 125 1.16 -8.64 10.30
N ALA A 126 0.85 -9.62 9.45
CA ALA A 126 1.82 -10.32 8.62
C ALA A 126 2.56 -9.41 7.61
N TRP A 127 1.97 -8.25 7.29
CA TRP A 127 2.59 -7.21 6.46
C TRP A 127 3.69 -6.43 7.22
N ILE A 128 3.79 -6.60 8.53
CA ILE A 128 4.77 -5.95 9.38
C ILE A 128 5.92 -6.93 9.62
N GLY A 129 7.12 -6.57 9.18
CA GLY A 129 8.35 -7.27 9.52
C GLY A 129 8.86 -6.86 10.91
N ARG A 130 10.17 -7.06 11.13
CA ARG A 130 10.88 -6.58 12.31
C ARG A 130 11.32 -5.12 12.14
N THR A 131 11.86 -4.79 10.98
CA THR A 131 12.38 -3.46 10.64
C THR A 131 11.81 -2.89 9.35
N VAL A 132 11.27 -3.75 8.48
CA VAL A 132 10.58 -3.32 7.27
C VAL A 132 9.10 -3.63 7.31
N VAL A 133 8.32 -2.92 6.53
CA VAL A 133 6.91 -3.24 6.27
C VAL A 133 6.65 -3.44 4.79
N HIS A 134 5.71 -4.34 4.50
CA HIS A 134 5.08 -4.47 3.20
C HIS A 134 4.18 -3.27 2.98
N HIS A 135 4.30 -2.63 1.83
CA HIS A 135 3.47 -1.50 1.44
C HIS A 135 3.01 -1.64 0.00
N GLU A 136 1.72 -1.52 -0.27
CA GLU A 136 1.19 -1.67 -1.63
C GLU A 136 1.27 -0.36 -2.42
N VAL A 137 1.78 -0.47 -3.65
CA VAL A 137 2.08 0.67 -4.53
C VAL A 137 1.63 0.39 -5.97
N LEU A 138 1.62 1.42 -6.82
CA LEU A 138 1.32 1.29 -8.23
C LEU A 138 2.50 1.69 -9.09
N ARG A 139 2.62 1.07 -10.25
CA ARG A 139 3.52 1.43 -11.33
C ARG A 139 2.71 2.07 -12.45
N VAL A 140 3.05 3.30 -12.83
CA VAL A 140 2.43 3.99 -13.97
C VAL A 140 3.54 4.50 -14.88
N GLY A 141 3.61 3.95 -16.08
CA GLY A 141 4.74 4.17 -16.99
C GLY A 141 6.07 3.82 -16.31
N ASN A 142 6.98 4.80 -16.24
CA ASN A 142 8.29 4.61 -15.63
C ASN A 142 8.41 5.10 -14.16
N ARG A 143 7.29 5.43 -13.50
CA ARG A 143 7.29 5.93 -12.10
C ARG A 143 6.44 5.05 -11.18
N TRP A 144 6.75 5.12 -9.88
CA TRP A 144 5.97 4.49 -8.83
C TRP A 144 5.10 5.52 -8.13
N TRP A 145 3.91 5.11 -7.70
CA TRP A 145 2.97 5.90 -6.94
C TRP A 145 2.64 5.17 -5.64
N ASP A 146 2.75 5.88 -4.52
CA ASP A 146 2.29 5.46 -3.21
C ASP A 146 0.88 6.06 -2.96
N PRO A 147 -0.17 5.23 -2.95
CA PRO A 147 -1.54 5.67 -2.72
C PRO A 147 -1.80 6.12 -1.29
N SER A 148 -1.06 5.59 -0.31
CA SER A 148 -1.27 5.92 1.10
C SER A 148 -0.66 7.27 1.45
N GLU A 149 0.38 7.67 0.73
CA GLU A 149 1.04 8.97 0.90
C GLU A 149 0.66 10.00 -0.17
N ALA A 150 -0.13 9.62 -1.17
CA ALA A 150 -0.40 10.42 -2.36
C ALA A 150 0.89 10.95 -3.01
N ARG A 151 1.88 10.07 -3.23
CA ARG A 151 3.23 10.49 -3.63
C ARG A 151 3.84 9.67 -4.76
N TRP A 152 4.39 10.37 -5.77
CA TRP A 152 5.22 9.76 -6.80
C TRP A 152 6.66 9.57 -6.33
N PHE A 153 7.28 8.45 -6.71
CA PHE A 153 8.68 8.17 -6.42
C PHE A 153 9.37 7.38 -7.54
N ALA A 154 10.71 7.44 -7.55
CA ALA A 154 11.53 6.92 -8.65
C ALA A 154 11.79 5.41 -8.57
N GLY A 155 11.90 4.85 -7.35
CA GLY A 155 12.24 3.45 -7.14
C GLY A 155 12.84 3.21 -5.76
N ALA A 156 13.67 2.17 -5.62
CA ALA A 156 14.29 1.81 -4.35
C ALA A 156 15.41 2.82 -3.99
N GLY A 157 15.65 3.00 -2.70
CA GLY A 157 16.60 3.95 -2.12
C GLY A 157 16.01 5.34 -1.81
N VAL A 158 14.79 5.63 -2.27
CA VAL A 158 14.10 6.89 -1.94
C VAL A 158 13.52 6.87 -0.51
N HIS A 159 13.30 8.06 0.05
CA HIS A 159 12.55 8.24 1.30
C HIS A 159 11.14 8.75 1.04
N LEU A 160 10.18 7.98 1.54
CA LEU A 160 8.78 8.31 1.70
C LEU A 160 8.54 8.78 3.15
N ALA A 161 7.34 9.27 3.46
CA ALA A 161 6.98 9.67 4.83
C ALA A 161 6.98 8.47 5.79
N SER A 162 6.59 7.29 5.29
CA SER A 162 6.63 6.00 5.98
C SER A 162 8.04 5.45 6.20
N GLY A 163 9.03 5.91 5.42
CA GLY A 163 10.44 5.53 5.58
C GLY A 163 11.18 5.32 4.26
N ARG A 164 12.33 4.64 4.32
CA ARG A 164 13.18 4.38 3.15
C ARG A 164 12.71 3.14 2.40
N VAL A 165 12.46 3.25 1.10
CA VAL A 165 12.14 2.09 0.26
C VAL A 165 13.41 1.27 0.04
N LEU A 166 13.50 0.07 0.62
CA LEU A 166 14.67 -0.80 0.47
C LEU A 166 14.57 -1.73 -0.73
N ALA A 167 13.35 -2.15 -1.06
CA ALA A 167 13.10 -2.97 -2.23
C ALA A 167 11.67 -2.75 -2.74
N LEU A 168 11.43 -3.06 -4.00
CA LEU A 168 10.11 -3.00 -4.62
C LEU A 168 9.96 -4.02 -5.73
N ARG A 169 8.73 -4.41 -6.04
CA ARG A 169 8.41 -5.27 -7.18
C ARG A 169 6.98 -5.06 -7.66
N GLU A 170 6.73 -5.41 -8.91
CA GLU A 170 5.37 -5.62 -9.41
C GLU A 170 4.79 -6.94 -8.86
N GLU A 171 3.47 -7.17 -8.97
CA GLU A 171 2.73 -8.30 -8.35
C GLU A 171 3.44 -9.66 -8.50
N ASP A 172 4.05 -9.92 -9.67
CA ASP A 172 4.79 -11.15 -10.00
C ASP A 172 6.23 -10.89 -10.48
N GLY A 173 6.74 -9.67 -10.25
CA GLY A 173 8.06 -9.25 -10.71
C GLY A 173 9.20 -9.62 -9.74
N PRO A 174 10.46 -9.57 -10.18
CA PRO A 174 11.60 -9.69 -9.26
C PRO A 174 11.70 -8.46 -8.35
N TRP A 175 12.25 -8.66 -7.15
CA TRP A 175 12.61 -7.57 -6.25
C TRP A 175 13.72 -6.70 -6.87
N GLN A 176 13.46 -5.41 -6.96
CA GLN A 176 14.42 -4.36 -7.30
C GLN A 176 14.90 -3.75 -5.98
N PHE A 177 16.19 -3.82 -5.71
CA PHE A 177 16.77 -3.39 -4.44
C PHE A 177 17.37 -1.99 -4.53
N ASP A 178 17.41 -1.31 -3.38
CA ASP A 178 18.19 -0.11 -3.20
C ASP A 178 19.67 -0.41 -3.51
N PRO A 179 20.29 0.29 -4.48
CA PRO A 179 21.69 0.10 -4.82
C PRO A 179 22.64 0.27 -3.63
N ALA A 180 22.31 1.17 -2.70
CA ALA A 180 23.12 1.43 -1.52
C ALA A 180 22.93 0.38 -0.40
N ALA A 181 21.86 -0.43 -0.46
CA ALA A 181 21.66 -1.55 0.46
C ALA A 181 22.48 -2.80 0.08
N GLN A 182 23.10 -2.79 -1.10
CA GLN A 182 23.95 -3.88 -1.62
C GLN A 182 25.45 -3.62 -1.42
N ALA A 183 25.86 -2.40 -1.05
CA ALA A 183 27.25 -2.11 -0.74
C ALA A 183 27.60 -2.75 0.62
N PRO A 184 28.66 -3.59 0.70
CA PRO A 184 29.20 -3.98 2.00
C PRO A 184 29.53 -2.70 2.76
N SER A 185 29.15 -2.64 4.03
CA SER A 185 29.78 -1.71 4.96
C SER A 185 31.27 -2.03 4.95
N HIS A 186 32.04 -1.30 4.15
CA HIS A 186 33.48 -1.26 4.32
C HIS A 186 33.69 -0.68 5.72
N GLY A 187 33.94 -1.58 6.68
CA GLY A 187 34.43 -1.22 7.99
C GLY A 187 35.68 -0.37 7.79
N GLY A 188 35.58 0.89 8.17
CA GLY A 188 36.72 1.75 8.42
C GLY A 188 37.12 1.64 9.89
N PRO A 189 38.40 1.88 10.19
CA PRO A 189 39.25 1.18 11.15
C PRO A 189 38.85 1.29 12.63
#